data_AF-A7SKS0-F1
#
_entry.id   AF-A7SKS0-F1
#
_cell.length_a   1.000
_cell.length_b   1.000
_cell.length_c   1.000
_cell.angle_alpha   90.00
_cell.angle_beta   90.00
_cell.angle_gamma   90.00
#
_symmetry.space_group_name_H-M   'P 1'
#
loop_
_entity.id
_entity.type
_entity.pdbx_description
1 polymer ?
#
loop_
_entity_poly.entity_id
_entity_poly.type
_entity_poly.pdbx_seq_one_letter_code
_entity_poly.pdbx_strand_id
1 'polypeptide(L)'
;MKLFAGYGDIVPQTNGGKGFVIPFSLIGIPLVMVALKSGGELISLGVRTTYVAFSKRVLGHESCQRLLPRCLAIAFSMVTIFICIMGGVQTYLDEWTFLESVYCWFVTCSTMGFGDYV
;
A
#
# COMPACT_ATOMS: atom_id res chain seq x y z
N MET A 1 0.58 14.77 -1.43
CA MET A 1 1.74 13.84 -1.34
C MET A 1 1.63 12.88 -2.51
N LYS A 2 2.33 13.10 -3.63
CA LYS A 2 2.13 12.32 -4.87
C LYS A 2 2.81 10.95 -4.73
N LEU A 3 2.05 9.96 -4.29
CA LEU A 3 2.46 8.54 -4.31
C LEU A 3 2.52 8.05 -5.76
N PHE A 4 3.35 7.05 -6.00
CA PHE A 4 3.75 6.45 -7.29
C PHE A 4 2.64 6.03 -8.28
N ALA A 5 1.37 6.32 -7.98
CA ALA A 5 0.28 6.15 -8.92
C ALA A 5 0.46 7.17 -10.08
N GLY A 6 0.58 6.66 -11.29
CA GLY A 6 0.60 7.46 -12.50
C GLY A 6 -0.79 8.05 -12.77
N TYR A 7 -1.22 9.01 -11.95
CA TYR A 7 -2.55 9.62 -11.99
C TYR A 7 -2.89 10.30 -13.33
N GLY A 8 -1.89 10.52 -14.19
CA GLY A 8 -2.10 11.14 -15.50
C GLY A 8 -2.32 12.66 -15.44
N ASP A 9 -2.39 13.27 -14.26
CA ASP A 9 -2.48 14.72 -14.08
C ASP A 9 -1.23 15.47 -14.57
N ILE A 10 -0.05 14.84 -14.44
CA ILE A 10 1.22 15.37 -14.95
C ILE A 10 1.86 14.34 -15.87
N VAL A 11 1.92 14.62 -17.16
CA VAL A 11 2.48 13.74 -18.19
C VAL A 11 3.49 14.47 -19.08
N PRO A 12 4.54 13.79 -19.58
CA PRO A 12 5.50 14.41 -20.48
C PRO A 12 4.84 14.77 -21.82
N GLN A 13 4.79 16.06 -22.12
CA GLN A 13 4.19 16.57 -23.37
C GLN A 13 5.17 16.53 -24.56
N THR A 14 6.49 16.56 -24.30
CA THR A 14 7.51 16.60 -25.35
C THR A 14 7.85 15.20 -25.88
N ASN A 15 8.16 15.10 -27.18
CA ASN A 15 8.57 13.84 -27.80
C ASN A 15 9.84 13.25 -27.14
N GLY A 16 10.79 14.11 -26.74
CA GLY A 16 11.99 13.69 -26.00
C GLY A 16 11.66 13.16 -24.60
N GLY A 17 10.76 13.80 -23.86
CA GLY A 17 10.32 13.33 -22.54
C GLY A 17 9.59 12.00 -22.61
N LYS A 18 8.73 11.81 -23.63
CA LYS A 18 8.08 10.52 -23.92
C LYS A 18 9.12 9.45 -24.28
N GLY A 19 10.15 9.78 -25.05
CA GLY A 19 11.25 8.88 -25.35
C GLY A 19 12.05 8.45 -24.11
N PHE A 20 12.24 9.35 -23.15
CA PHE A 20 12.98 9.06 -21.91
C PHE A 20 12.18 8.22 -20.90
N VAL A 21 10.87 8.45 -20.77
CA VAL A 21 10.05 7.76 -19.76
C VAL A 21 9.90 6.27 -20.04
N ILE A 22 9.99 5.85 -21.31
CA ILE A 22 9.84 4.44 -21.74
C ILE A 22 10.91 3.53 -21.10
N PRO A 23 12.24 3.74 -21.32
CA PRO A 23 13.26 2.90 -20.69
C PRO A 23 13.33 3.10 -19.17
N PHE A 24 13.03 4.31 -18.67
CA PHE A 24 12.98 4.58 -17.23
C PHE A 24 11.92 3.72 -16.53
N SER A 25 10.71 3.64 -17.08
CA SER A 25 9.61 2.85 -16.53
C SER A 25 9.90 1.35 -16.57
N LEU A 26 10.60 0.88 -17.61
CA LEU A 26 10.98 -0.53 -17.75
C LEU A 26 11.89 -1.02 -16.62
N ILE A 27 12.77 -0.15 -16.12
CA ILE A 27 13.67 -0.46 -14.98
C ILE A 27 12.97 -0.16 -13.65
N GLY A 28 12.21 0.94 -13.59
CA GLY A 28 11.53 1.38 -12.38
C GLY A 28 10.48 0.40 -11.88
N ILE A 29 9.63 -0.14 -12.76
CA ILE A 29 8.55 -1.06 -12.36
C ILE A 29 9.09 -2.34 -11.68
N PRO A 30 10.07 -3.08 -12.25
CA PRO A 30 10.68 -4.22 -11.57
C PRO A 30 11.37 -3.84 -10.26
N LEU A 31 12.06 -2.69 -10.21
CA LEU A 31 12.75 -2.25 -9.00
C LEU A 31 11.76 -1.97 -7.87
N VAL A 32 10.65 -1.28 -8.16
CA VAL A 32 9.57 -1.03 -7.20
C VAL A 32 8.92 -2.34 -6.77
N MET A 33 8.71 -3.30 -7.69
CA MET A 33 8.17 -4.63 -7.34
C MET A 33 9.07 -5.37 -6.36
N VAL A 34 10.40 -5.35 -6.56
CA VAL A 34 11.35 -5.96 -5.63
C VAL A 34 11.36 -5.24 -4.28
N ALA A 35 11.34 -3.91 -4.28
CA ALA A 35 11.28 -3.12 -3.05
C ALA A 35 9.99 -3.41 -2.25
N LEU A 36 8.85 -3.48 -2.92
CA LEU A 36 7.55 -3.83 -2.31
C LEU A 36 7.56 -5.25 -1.75
N LYS A 37 8.16 -6.22 -2.46
CA LYS A 37 8.31 -7.59 -1.97
C LYS A 37 9.12 -7.62 -0.67
N SER A 38 10.31 -6.99 -0.66
CA SER A 38 11.17 -6.94 0.52
C SER A 38 10.50 -6.22 1.69
N GLY A 39 9.84 -5.09 1.44
CA GLY A 39 9.07 -4.37 2.46
C GLY A 39 7.91 -5.20 3.02
N GLY A 40 7.18 -5.90 2.15
CA GLY A 40 6.09 -6.80 2.54
C GLY A 40 6.57 -8.00 3.37
N GLU A 41 7.74 -8.55 3.05
CA GLU A 41 8.38 -9.60 3.86
C GLU A 41 8.75 -9.09 5.26
N LEU A 42 9.30 -7.88 5.39
CA LEU A 42 9.59 -7.27 6.69
C LEU A 42 8.33 -7.08 7.54
N ILE A 43 7.24 -6.60 6.93
CA ILE A 43 5.94 -6.47 7.61
C ILE A 43 5.43 -7.86 8.04
N SER A 44 5.49 -8.85 7.16
CA SER A 44 5.05 -10.22 7.45
C SER A 44 5.87 -10.87 8.57
N LEU A 45 7.18 -10.61 8.61
CA LEU A 45 8.06 -11.05 9.70
C LEU A 45 7.74 -10.33 11.02
N GLY A 46 7.47 -9.03 10.98
CA GLY A 46 7.04 -8.27 12.16
C GLY A 46 5.72 -8.78 12.73
N VAL A 47 4.73 -9.02 11.88
CA VAL A 47 3.43 -9.60 12.26
C VAL A 47 3.62 -11.00 12.84
N ARG A 48 4.40 -11.86 12.18
CA ARG A 48 4.69 -13.21 12.66
C ARG A 48 5.42 -13.20 13.99
N THR A 49 6.43 -12.35 14.15
CA THR A 49 7.19 -12.21 15.39
C THR A 49 6.30 -11.77 16.54
N THR A 50 5.46 -10.76 16.31
CA THR A 50 4.51 -10.25 17.31
C THR A 50 3.47 -11.30 17.67
N TYR A 51 2.92 -11.99 16.67
CA TYR A 51 1.93 -13.05 16.87
C TYR A 51 2.52 -14.25 17.62
N VAL A 52 3.73 -14.70 17.27
CA VAL A 52 4.39 -15.83 17.95
C VAL A 52 4.82 -15.45 19.36
N ALA A 53 5.32 -14.22 19.59
CA ALA A 53 5.63 -13.75 20.94
C ALA A 53 4.39 -13.71 21.83
N PHE A 54 3.26 -13.27 21.29
CA PHE A 54 1.97 -13.24 21.99
C PHE A 54 1.40 -14.65 22.20
N SER A 55 1.40 -15.49 21.16
CA SER A 55 0.90 -16.86 21.18
C SER A 55 1.73 -17.76 22.11
N LYS A 56 3.06 -17.61 22.15
CA LYS A 56 3.90 -18.34 23.12
C LYS A 56 3.62 -17.94 24.56
N ARG A 57 3.31 -16.66 24.82
CA ARG A 57 2.95 -16.20 26.17
C ARG A 57 1.58 -16.71 26.62
N VAL A 58 0.65 -16.95 25.69
CA VAL A 58 -0.74 -17.24 26.04
C VAL A 58 -1.13 -18.72 25.81
N LEU A 59 -0.61 -19.43 24.80
CA LEU A 59 -1.21 -20.69 24.34
C LEU A 59 -0.32 -21.94 24.28
N GLY A 60 1.02 -21.87 24.37
CA GLY A 60 1.88 -23.07 24.52
C GLY A 60 1.83 -24.16 23.42
N HIS A 61 1.02 -24.02 22.36
CA HIS A 61 0.84 -25.05 21.32
C HIS A 61 0.70 -24.43 19.92
N GLU A 62 1.61 -24.81 19.00
CA GLU A 62 1.69 -24.29 17.64
C GLU A 62 0.84 -25.14 16.68
N SER A 63 -0.27 -24.62 16.15
CA SER A 63 -1.06 -25.30 15.10
C SER A 63 -0.82 -24.65 13.73
N CYS A 64 -0.08 -25.33 12.86
CA CYS A 64 0.43 -24.81 11.57
C CYS A 64 -0.66 -24.62 10.47
N GLN A 65 -1.85 -25.22 10.62
CA GLN A 65 -2.85 -25.32 9.55
C GLN A 65 -3.82 -24.13 9.43
N ARG A 66 -3.85 -23.21 10.41
CA ARG A 66 -4.73 -22.02 10.41
C ARG A 66 -4.02 -20.69 10.13
N LEU A 67 -2.73 -20.71 9.80
CA LEU A 67 -1.97 -19.47 9.60
C LEU A 67 -2.36 -18.71 8.33
N LEU A 68 -2.58 -19.37 7.19
CA LEU A 68 -2.86 -18.71 5.92
C LEU A 68 -4.10 -17.79 5.94
N PRO A 69 -5.30 -18.24 6.39
CA PRO A 69 -6.46 -17.34 6.48
C PRO A 69 -6.29 -16.24 7.53
N ARG A 70 -5.50 -16.48 8.58
CA ARG A 70 -5.20 -15.47 9.62
C ARG A 70 -4.24 -14.41 9.11
N CYS A 71 -3.19 -14.78 8.39
CA CYS A 71 -2.26 -13.85 7.74
C CYS A 71 -2.99 -13.00 6.70
N LEU A 72 -3.88 -13.61 5.92
CA LEU A 72 -4.73 -12.89 4.97
C LEU A 72 -5.64 -11.89 5.69
N ALA A 73 -6.33 -12.31 6.76
CA ALA A 73 -7.18 -11.43 7.55
C ALA A 73 -6.40 -10.27 8.19
N ILE A 74 -5.20 -10.52 8.72
CA ILE A 74 -4.34 -9.48 9.29
C ILE A 74 -3.86 -8.52 8.20
N ALA A 75 -3.47 -9.02 7.01
CA ALA A 75 -3.07 -8.17 5.90
C ALA A 75 -4.20 -7.25 5.45
N PHE A 76 -5.42 -7.79 5.28
CA PHE A 76 -6.60 -6.98 4.97
C PHE A 76 -6.90 -5.95 6.06
N SER A 77 -6.85 -6.35 7.33
CA SER A 77 -7.12 -5.42 8.43
C SER A 77 -6.06 -4.30 8.50
N MET A 78 -4.79 -4.62 8.26
CA MET A 78 -3.70 -3.63 8.21
C MET A 78 -3.92 -2.59 7.11
N VAL A 79 -4.31 -3.03 5.91
CA VAL A 79 -4.61 -2.12 4.79
C VAL A 79 -5.81 -1.23 5.11
N THR A 80 -6.89 -1.79 5.67
CA THR A 80 -8.08 -1.00 6.04
C THR A 80 -7.75 0.05 7.09
N ILE A 81 -7.01 -0.31 8.15
CA ILE A 81 -6.60 0.64 9.19
C ILE A 81 -5.73 1.75 8.60
N PHE A 82 -4.78 1.40 7.73
CA PHE A 82 -3.94 2.38 7.05
C PHE A 82 -4.76 3.39 6.23
N ILE A 83 -5.72 2.91 5.43
CA ILE A 83 -6.61 3.77 4.63
C ILE A 83 -7.46 4.68 5.52
N CYS A 84 -8.01 4.17 6.63
CA CYS A 84 -8.80 4.98 7.55
C CYS A 84 -7.98 6.08 8.25
N ILE A 85 -6.76 5.75 8.70
CA ILE A 85 -5.85 6.72 9.33
C ILE A 85 -5.48 7.82 8.33
N MET A 86 -5.03 7.42 7.14
CA MET A 86 -4.64 8.36 6.10
C MET A 86 -5.83 9.19 5.60
N GLY A 87 -7.00 8.57 5.46
CA GLY A 87 -8.24 9.27 5.11
C GLY A 87 -8.62 10.33 6.14
N GLY A 88 -8.48 10.02 7.44
CA GLY A 88 -8.71 10.99 8.52
C GLY A 88 -7.72 12.16 8.50
N VAL A 89 -6.44 11.88 8.23
CA VAL A 89 -5.42 12.93 8.08
C VAL A 89 -5.72 13.83 6.88
N GLN A 90 -6.06 13.24 5.73
CA GLN A 90 -6.35 13.97 4.50
C GLN A 90 -7.61 14.84 4.61
N THR A 91 -8.65 14.34 5.27
CA THR A 91 -9.89 15.11 5.57
C THR A 91 -9.58 16.42 6.30
N TYR A 92 -8.59 16.41 7.21
CA TYR A 92 -8.18 17.59 7.95
C TYR A 92 -7.32 18.56 7.11
N LEU A 93 -6.52 18.03 6.17
CA LEU A 93 -5.59 18.84 5.38
C LEU A 93 -6.26 19.51 4.18
N ASP A 94 -7.11 18.79 3.46
CA ASP A 94 -7.66 19.24 2.17
C ASP A 94 -9.15 19.63 2.26
N GLU A 95 -9.73 19.65 3.47
CA GLU A 95 -11.15 19.91 3.75
C GLU A 95 -12.14 19.03 2.96
N TRP A 96 -11.68 17.87 2.47
CA TRP A 96 -12.52 16.89 1.80
C TRP A 96 -13.40 16.14 2.79
N THR A 97 -14.50 15.55 2.33
CA THR A 97 -15.26 14.63 3.17
C THR A 97 -14.43 13.37 3.48
N PHE A 98 -14.74 12.72 4.61
CA PHE A 98 -14.06 11.47 4.98
C PHE A 98 -14.18 10.39 3.90
N LEU A 99 -15.33 10.34 3.21
CA LEU A 99 -15.57 9.38 2.14
C LEU A 99 -14.69 9.65 0.91
N GLU A 100 -14.52 10.91 0.52
CA GLU A 100 -13.62 11.30 -0.58
C GLU A 100 -12.16 11.00 -0.24
N SER A 101 -11.76 11.25 1.00
CA SER A 101 -10.41 10.93 1.48
C SER A 101 -10.13 9.43 1.49
N VAL A 102 -11.07 8.62 2.00
CA VAL A 102 -10.96 7.15 1.98
C VAL A 102 -10.96 6.62 0.54
N TYR A 103 -11.80 7.18 -0.33
CA TYR A 103 -11.84 6.83 -1.76
C TYR A 103 -10.49 7.12 -2.44
N CYS A 104 -9.92 8.31 -2.23
CA CYS A 104 -8.62 8.67 -2.76
C CYS A 104 -7.52 7.69 -2.31
N TRP A 105 -7.43 7.39 -1.00
CA TRP A 105 -6.45 6.45 -0.48
C TRP A 105 -6.67 5.01 -0.95
N PHE A 106 -7.93 4.59 -1.14
CA PHE A 106 -8.25 3.29 -1.74
C PHE A 106 -7.79 3.19 -3.20
N VAL A 107 -8.11 4.17 -4.04
CA VAL A 107 -7.71 4.25 -5.46
C VAL A 107 -6.18 4.31 -5.60
N THR A 108 -5.52 4.98 -4.66
CA THR A 108 -4.06 5.09 -4.59
C THR A 108 -3.40 3.77 -4.22
N CYS A 109 -3.83 3.13 -3.12
CA CYS A 109 -3.26 1.86 -2.64
C CYS A 109 -3.57 0.69 -3.57
N SER A 110 -4.72 0.70 -4.24
CA SER A 110 -5.08 -0.29 -5.27
C SER A 110 -4.35 -0.07 -6.59
N THR A 111 -3.54 0.99 -6.71
CA THR A 111 -2.80 1.39 -7.92
C THR A 111 -3.69 1.68 -9.14
N MET A 112 -4.99 1.90 -8.95
CA MET A 112 -5.89 2.33 -10.02
C MET A 112 -5.55 3.74 -10.48
N GLY A 113 -5.35 4.66 -9.53
CA GLY A 113 -4.85 6.01 -9.80
C GLY A 113 -5.66 6.82 -10.81
N PHE A 114 -6.98 6.98 -10.61
CA PHE A 114 -7.84 7.75 -11.53
C PHE A 114 -7.45 9.22 -11.68
N GLY A 115 -6.93 9.84 -10.63
CA GLY A 115 -6.42 11.21 -10.66
C GLY A 115 -7.50 12.29 -10.51
N ASP A 116 -8.70 11.88 -10.13
CA ASP A 116 -9.82 12.75 -9.78
C ASP A 116 -9.63 13.46 -8.42
N TYR A 117 -8.90 12.82 -7.50
CA TYR A 117 -8.45 13.39 -6.23
C TYR A 117 -6.93 13.20 -6.09
N VAL A 118 -6.17 14.28 -5.87
CA VAL A 118 -4.68 14.32 -5.88
C VAL A 118 -4.05 15.11 -4.75
#